data_AF-A0A255E7F8-F1
#
_entry.id   AF-A0A255E7F8-F1
#
_cell.length_a   1.000
_cell.length_b   1.000
_cell.length_c   1.000
_cell.angle_alpha   90.00
_cell.angle_beta   90.00
_cell.angle_gamma   90.00
#
_symmetry.space_group_name_H-M   'P 1'
#
loop_
_entity.id
_entity.type
_entity.pdbx_description
1 polymer ?
#
loop_
_entity_poly.entity_id
_entity_poly.type
_entity_poly.pdbx_seq_one_letter_code
_entity_poly.pdbx_strand_id
1 'polypeptide(L)'
;MTDPRQPDPREPVRPPSGPTEDAASIATPPRRSGDRPAAPRPHQEAPNPGGPAYGTPPNVGQPAHTESPRPAAPRPGERSWAPQPSSPAQPAGPRYVPQAPGPRIDAPQHDTEEVWVNQGTGRDFATPSTAPKSKRPPIWVIALIAGLVFALLGGGLFWMLGQRSGPQVADPNDPDARTGSQPVLAYLNALAAGDIDTALSLGPRGPGADTLLNTEALQESLTRTPLRDITVYEPDPAAPNLVNAAYTLGGQQVRTSFGVHRENDGSWVLDRSTVTLTITATRTDGVPLLINGIEVTENTLEVVPGSYAIATGLPFLDYDPAGDVLATSLDAYPSLTILEPRLTEEGTEALQARAMESLDECLTRRSVDPEGCPQSVDPGSAVVPDSARWTSARDPWPQAQQRLSAEDKGTAEMSVPLDLRLTVTFASGGTTTDAPVQIAAMLNADMRVASEDAIDIVWQ
;
A
#
# COMPACT_ATOMS: atom_id res chain seq x y z
N MET A 1 -24.51 18.07 65.00
CA MET A 1 -23.04 18.03 64.83
C MET A 1 -22.72 17.68 63.38
N THR A 2 -21.46 17.83 62.99
CA THR A 2 -21.06 18.12 61.60
C THR A 2 -21.13 16.93 60.64
N ASP A 3 -21.47 17.23 59.39
CA ASP A 3 -21.34 16.38 58.20
C ASP A 3 -20.47 17.16 57.17
N PRO A 4 -19.29 16.66 56.75
CA PRO A 4 -18.34 17.40 55.92
C PRO A 4 -18.59 17.17 54.42
N ARG A 5 -18.82 18.26 53.68
CA ARG A 5 -19.17 18.21 52.24
C ARG A 5 -17.97 18.17 51.29
N GLN A 6 -18.24 17.54 50.15
CA GLN A 6 -17.52 17.53 48.88
C GLN A 6 -17.25 18.97 48.32
N PRO A 7 -16.12 19.19 47.62
CA PRO A 7 -15.81 20.47 46.94
C PRO A 7 -16.47 20.60 45.55
N ASP A 8 -16.67 21.84 45.08
CA ASP A 8 -17.33 22.22 43.82
C ASP A 8 -16.31 22.85 42.83
N PRO A 9 -16.21 22.39 41.56
CA PRO A 9 -15.17 22.83 40.62
C PRO A 9 -15.63 23.90 39.60
N ARG A 10 -15.61 25.19 39.94
CA ARG A 10 -15.82 26.30 38.98
C ARG A 10 -15.03 27.59 39.31
N GLU A 11 -13.97 27.89 38.55
CA GLU A 11 -13.70 29.19 37.85
C GLU A 11 -12.27 29.23 37.24
N PRO A 12 -11.98 30.13 36.26
CA PRO A 12 -10.81 30.02 35.39
C PRO A 12 -9.57 30.82 35.85
N VAL A 13 -8.38 30.37 35.42
CA VAL A 13 -7.10 31.05 35.65
C VAL A 13 -6.73 31.95 34.46
N ARG A 14 -6.34 33.20 34.74
CA ARG A 14 -5.62 34.11 33.82
C ARG A 14 -4.34 34.64 34.52
N PRO A 15 -3.31 35.05 33.77
CA PRO A 15 -1.96 35.22 34.32
C PRO A 15 -1.73 36.58 35.01
N PRO A 16 -0.79 36.65 35.97
CA PRO A 16 -0.27 37.91 36.50
C PRO A 16 0.84 38.50 35.60
N SER A 17 0.91 39.83 35.54
CA SER A 17 1.89 40.59 34.74
C SER A 17 2.71 41.55 35.60
N GLY A 18 4.01 41.68 35.32
CA GLY A 18 4.89 42.70 35.91
C GLY A 18 5.39 42.42 37.34
N PRO A 19 6.24 43.30 37.92
CA PRO A 19 6.49 44.68 37.49
C PRO A 19 7.84 44.93 36.79
N THR A 20 7.95 46.13 36.21
CA THR A 20 9.20 46.81 35.80
C THR A 20 9.84 47.54 37.00
N GLU A 21 10.96 48.28 36.96
CA GLU A 21 11.86 48.76 35.89
C GLU A 21 13.19 49.17 36.56
N ASP A 22 14.34 49.09 35.87
CA ASP A 22 15.29 50.23 35.75
C ASP A 22 16.46 49.89 34.80
N ALA A 23 17.13 50.91 34.22
CA ALA A 23 18.03 50.72 33.08
C ALA A 23 19.41 51.43 33.20
N ALA A 24 20.48 50.75 32.75
CA ALA A 24 21.77 51.38 32.42
C ALA A 24 22.58 50.59 31.37
N SER A 25 22.63 51.15 30.16
CA SER A 25 23.47 50.79 29.01
C SER A 25 24.99 50.76 29.29
N ILE A 26 25.78 49.95 28.54
CA ILE A 26 27.02 50.34 27.79
C ILE A 26 27.95 49.15 27.40
N ALA A 27 28.24 49.07 26.09
CA ALA A 27 29.43 48.57 25.36
C ALA A 27 30.34 47.39 25.83
N THR A 28 30.43 46.38 24.96
CA THR A 28 31.66 45.60 24.58
C THR A 28 32.76 46.56 24.08
N PRO A 29 34.08 46.45 24.42
CA PRO A 29 34.99 45.31 24.13
C PRO A 29 36.09 45.14 25.24
N PRO A 30 37.32 44.58 25.07
CA PRO A 30 37.99 43.92 23.92
C PRO A 30 38.77 42.60 24.21
N ARG A 31 39.37 42.02 23.15
CA ARG A 31 40.43 40.99 23.24
C ARG A 31 41.78 41.60 23.69
N ARG A 32 42.66 40.78 24.29
CA ARG A 32 44.12 41.03 24.36
C ARG A 32 44.92 39.72 24.19
N SER A 33 46.22 39.81 23.88
CA SER A 33 47.04 38.71 23.35
C SER A 33 48.55 38.79 23.72
N GLY A 34 49.29 37.70 23.48
CA GLY A 34 50.74 37.49 23.61
C GLY A 34 51.06 35.99 23.88
N ASP A 35 52.23 35.40 23.58
CA ASP A 35 53.45 35.81 22.84
C ASP A 35 54.31 34.51 22.57
N ARG A 36 55.29 34.37 21.64
CA ARG A 36 55.90 35.32 20.69
C ARG A 36 56.27 34.81 19.26
N PRO A 37 57.43 34.14 18.97
CA PRO A 37 58.25 34.56 17.81
C PRO A 37 58.16 33.57 16.62
N ALA A 38 57.99 33.99 15.34
CA ALA A 38 58.87 34.76 14.44
C ALA A 38 60.07 33.93 13.91
N ALA A 39 60.50 33.93 12.62
CA ALA A 39 60.11 34.56 11.33
C ALA A 39 60.88 33.84 10.17
N PRO A 40 60.95 34.25 8.86
CA PRO A 40 60.33 35.38 8.12
C PRO A 40 59.69 35.06 6.73
N ARG A 41 59.18 36.09 6.04
CA ARG A 41 58.82 36.17 4.57
C ARG A 41 59.64 37.28 3.88
N PRO A 42 59.58 37.48 2.53
CA PRO A 42 58.55 38.30 1.81
C PRO A 42 57.92 37.51 0.63
N HIS A 43 57.17 37.98 -0.39
CA HIS A 43 56.64 39.28 -0.93
C HIS A 43 55.08 39.17 -1.07
N GLN A 44 54.20 40.13 -1.46
CA GLN A 44 54.09 41.33 -2.34
C GLN A 44 53.68 41.07 -3.82
N GLU A 45 52.67 41.74 -4.45
CA GLU A 45 51.55 42.58 -3.97
C GLU A 45 50.41 42.72 -5.03
N ALA A 46 49.34 43.50 -4.79
CA ALA A 46 48.17 43.78 -5.68
C ALA A 46 48.17 45.26 -6.20
N PRO A 47 47.10 45.97 -6.72
CA PRO A 47 45.62 45.84 -6.52
C PRO A 47 44.69 46.15 -7.77
N ASN A 48 43.41 46.53 -7.50
CA ASN A 48 42.19 46.74 -8.34
C ASN A 48 42.05 48.24 -8.85
N PRO A 49 40.91 48.82 -9.35
CA PRO A 49 39.61 48.37 -9.94
C PRO A 49 39.07 49.16 -11.21
N GLY A 50 37.88 48.82 -11.78
CA GLY A 50 37.11 49.74 -12.69
C GLY A 50 35.96 49.14 -13.56
N GLY A 51 34.96 49.96 -13.98
CA GLY A 51 33.85 49.68 -14.94
C GLY A 51 33.58 50.87 -15.91
N PRO A 52 32.43 51.08 -16.62
CA PRO A 52 31.12 50.39 -16.64
C PRO A 52 30.55 50.06 -18.08
N ALA A 53 29.22 50.06 -18.27
CA ALA A 53 28.45 49.48 -19.40
C ALA A 53 28.17 50.38 -20.65
N TYR A 54 27.68 49.78 -21.77
CA TYR A 54 26.58 50.27 -22.67
C TYR A 54 26.36 49.35 -23.92
N GLY A 55 25.13 49.30 -24.49
CA GLY A 55 24.88 48.95 -25.92
C GLY A 55 23.81 47.87 -26.23
N THR A 56 22.83 48.17 -27.10
CA THR A 56 21.84 47.23 -27.71
C THR A 56 21.54 47.60 -29.19
N PRO A 57 20.56 46.98 -29.89
CA PRO A 57 20.75 45.99 -30.97
C PRO A 57 20.57 46.56 -32.40
N PRO A 58 20.66 45.72 -33.46
CA PRO A 58 19.44 45.44 -34.23
C PRO A 58 19.31 43.96 -34.68
N ASN A 59 18.87 43.70 -35.93
CA ASN A 59 18.46 42.41 -36.50
C ASN A 59 18.66 42.43 -38.05
N VAL A 60 18.33 41.32 -38.73
CA VAL A 60 17.97 41.09 -40.16
C VAL A 60 19.02 40.32 -41.00
N GLY A 61 18.61 39.17 -41.57
CA GLY A 61 19.35 38.46 -42.63
C GLY A 61 19.11 36.96 -42.80
N GLN A 62 17.98 36.56 -43.41
CA GLN A 62 17.81 35.27 -44.14
C GLN A 62 17.82 35.57 -45.66
N PRO A 63 17.97 34.60 -46.60
CA PRO A 63 17.95 33.13 -46.49
C PRO A 63 19.37 32.51 -46.68
N ALA A 64 19.66 31.25 -47.05
CA ALA A 64 18.89 30.16 -47.69
C ALA A 64 19.45 28.74 -47.41
N HIS A 65 19.02 27.75 -48.21
CA HIS A 65 19.27 26.31 -48.08
C HIS A 65 20.55 25.79 -48.78
N THR A 66 21.18 24.73 -48.26
CA THR A 66 21.43 23.46 -48.99
C THR A 66 22.06 22.34 -48.11
N GLU A 67 21.78 21.10 -48.51
CA GLU A 67 22.51 19.81 -48.34
C GLU A 67 23.17 19.36 -47.02
N SER A 68 22.93 18.08 -46.67
CA SER A 68 23.56 17.39 -45.52
C SER A 68 24.83 16.60 -45.89
N PRO A 69 25.88 16.61 -45.06
CA PRO A 69 27.11 15.85 -45.32
C PRO A 69 27.01 14.37 -44.91
N ARG A 70 27.73 13.49 -45.63
CA ARG A 70 27.88 12.05 -45.31
C ARG A 70 29.04 11.81 -44.33
N PRO A 71 28.96 10.84 -43.39
CA PRO A 71 30.10 10.38 -42.61
C PRO A 71 31.18 9.65 -43.43
N ALA A 72 32.40 9.60 -42.90
CA ALA A 72 33.58 8.97 -43.55
C ALA A 72 33.84 7.53 -43.07
N ALA A 73 34.69 6.79 -43.81
CA ALA A 73 35.00 5.38 -43.57
C ALA A 73 36.37 5.15 -42.86
N PRO A 74 36.49 4.18 -41.93
CA PRO A 74 37.77 3.76 -41.35
C PRO A 74 38.63 2.87 -42.27
N ARG A 75 39.89 2.64 -41.88
CA ARG A 75 40.85 1.72 -42.54
C ARG A 75 41.29 0.57 -41.59
N PRO A 76 41.91 -0.52 -42.10
CA PRO A 76 41.63 -1.86 -41.60
C PRO A 76 42.58 -2.41 -40.52
N GLY A 77 42.05 -3.35 -39.73
CA GLY A 77 42.76 -4.21 -38.79
C GLY A 77 42.00 -5.51 -38.53
N GLU A 78 42.37 -6.56 -39.27
CA GLU A 78 42.16 -8.01 -39.08
C GLU A 78 41.83 -8.49 -37.62
N ARG A 79 40.95 -9.49 -37.32
CA ARG A 79 40.42 -10.62 -38.13
C ARG A 79 38.98 -11.08 -37.78
N SER A 80 38.23 -11.44 -38.84
CA SER A 80 37.22 -12.51 -38.97
C SER A 80 36.28 -12.94 -37.82
N TRP A 81 34.97 -12.81 -38.06
CA TRP A 81 34.01 -13.92 -37.94
C TRP A 81 32.96 -13.84 -39.06
N ALA A 82 32.22 -14.94 -39.33
CA ALA A 82 31.32 -15.07 -40.47
C ALA A 82 29.90 -14.49 -40.23
N PRO A 83 29.09 -14.22 -41.28
CA PRO A 83 27.80 -13.56 -41.15
C PRO A 83 26.73 -14.40 -40.42
N GLN A 84 25.91 -13.75 -39.60
CA GLN A 84 24.71 -14.35 -39.02
C GLN A 84 23.56 -14.42 -40.04
N PRO A 85 22.74 -15.49 -40.06
CA PRO A 85 21.45 -15.48 -40.75
C PRO A 85 20.41 -14.64 -40.00
N SER A 86 19.41 -14.16 -40.72
CA SER A 86 18.34 -13.28 -40.22
C SER A 86 17.37 -13.97 -39.25
N SER A 87 16.84 -13.20 -38.29
CA SER A 87 15.82 -13.62 -37.33
C SER A 87 14.55 -14.21 -37.97
N PRO A 88 13.95 -15.27 -37.40
CA PRO A 88 12.60 -15.72 -37.77
C PRO A 88 11.54 -14.66 -37.42
N ALA A 89 10.45 -14.63 -38.19
CA ALA A 89 9.33 -13.72 -37.97
C ALA A 89 8.42 -14.16 -36.81
N GLN A 90 7.74 -13.19 -36.18
CA GLN A 90 6.74 -13.42 -35.14
C GLN A 90 5.49 -14.11 -35.73
N PRO A 91 4.91 -15.13 -35.07
CA PRO A 91 3.60 -15.66 -35.43
C PRO A 91 2.49 -14.62 -35.19
N ALA A 92 1.60 -14.43 -36.17
CA ALA A 92 0.41 -13.60 -36.00
C ALA A 92 -0.66 -14.30 -35.15
N GLY A 93 -1.48 -13.51 -34.44
CA GLY A 93 -2.56 -14.02 -33.60
C GLY A 93 -3.66 -14.79 -34.37
N PRO A 94 -4.46 -15.62 -33.66
CA PRO A 94 -5.44 -16.50 -34.28
C PRO A 94 -6.53 -15.72 -35.02
N ARG A 95 -6.74 -16.06 -36.30
CA ARG A 95 -7.87 -15.55 -37.08
C ARG A 95 -9.10 -16.44 -36.96
N TYR A 96 -10.25 -15.79 -36.97
CA TYR A 96 -11.58 -16.39 -36.94
C TYR A 96 -11.81 -17.37 -38.11
N VAL A 97 -12.49 -18.50 -37.84
CA VAL A 97 -12.92 -19.47 -38.87
C VAL A 97 -14.43 -19.71 -38.74
N PRO A 98 -15.22 -19.63 -39.83
CA PRO A 98 -16.67 -19.87 -39.78
C PRO A 98 -16.99 -21.35 -39.49
N GLN A 99 -17.90 -21.62 -38.56
CA GLN A 99 -18.42 -22.96 -38.30
C GLN A 99 -19.57 -23.33 -39.26
N ALA A 100 -19.58 -24.59 -39.70
CA ALA A 100 -20.71 -25.19 -40.42
C ALA A 100 -21.78 -25.73 -39.43
N PRO A 101 -23.05 -25.91 -39.85
CA PRO A 101 -24.14 -26.19 -38.91
C PRO A 101 -24.12 -27.62 -38.34
N GLY A 102 -24.22 -27.74 -37.02
CA GLY A 102 -24.56 -28.99 -36.32
C GLY A 102 -26.09 -29.22 -36.23
N PRO A 103 -26.54 -30.45 -35.93
CA PRO A 103 -27.96 -30.78 -35.84
C PRO A 103 -28.62 -30.18 -34.59
N ARG A 104 -29.93 -29.91 -34.68
CA ARG A 104 -30.77 -29.46 -33.56
C ARG A 104 -31.04 -30.62 -32.59
N ILE A 105 -31.18 -30.27 -31.31
CA ILE A 105 -31.93 -31.04 -30.31
C ILE A 105 -32.93 -30.05 -29.69
N ASP A 106 -34.20 -30.45 -29.62
CA ASP A 106 -35.28 -29.56 -29.23
C ASP A 106 -35.37 -29.37 -27.71
N ALA A 107 -35.66 -28.14 -27.27
CA ALA A 107 -35.98 -27.81 -25.89
C ALA A 107 -37.46 -27.40 -25.79
N PRO A 108 -38.25 -27.97 -24.87
CA PRO A 108 -39.66 -27.61 -24.71
C PRO A 108 -39.81 -26.24 -24.05
N GLN A 109 -40.72 -25.42 -24.59
CA GLN A 109 -41.20 -24.21 -23.93
C GLN A 109 -42.09 -24.54 -22.73
N HIS A 110 -42.11 -23.64 -21.75
CA HIS A 110 -43.30 -23.38 -20.93
C HIS A 110 -43.33 -21.89 -20.58
N ASP A 111 -44.40 -21.21 -20.97
CA ASP A 111 -44.64 -19.78 -20.76
C ASP A 111 -45.61 -19.56 -19.58
N THR A 112 -45.65 -18.34 -19.01
CA THR A 112 -46.74 -17.75 -18.16
C THR A 112 -47.03 -18.42 -16.79
N GLU A 113 -47.49 -17.75 -15.70
CA GLU A 113 -47.70 -16.32 -15.34
C GLU A 113 -47.91 -16.17 -13.79
N GLU A 114 -48.34 -14.98 -13.32
CA GLU A 114 -49.03 -14.67 -12.03
C GLU A 114 -48.28 -14.70 -10.65
N VAL A 115 -47.77 -13.51 -10.28
CA VAL A 115 -48.08 -12.64 -9.10
C VAL A 115 -48.76 -13.22 -7.82
N TRP A 116 -48.46 -12.55 -6.68
CA TRP A 116 -49.10 -12.56 -5.33
C TRP A 116 -48.59 -13.59 -4.28
N VAL A 117 -48.68 -13.38 -2.96
CA VAL A 117 -48.26 -12.26 -2.07
C VAL A 117 -48.46 -12.68 -0.59
N ASN A 118 -47.51 -12.30 0.28
CA ASN A 118 -47.58 -12.25 1.76
C ASN A 118 -47.89 -13.48 2.64
N GLN A 119 -47.09 -13.56 3.74
CA GLN A 119 -47.43 -13.93 5.12
C GLN A 119 -47.98 -15.33 5.46
N GLY A 120 -47.34 -15.97 6.44
CA GLY A 120 -47.91 -17.12 7.14
C GLY A 120 -46.97 -17.77 8.16
N THR A 121 -47.37 -17.73 9.44
CA THR A 121 -46.94 -18.64 10.52
C THR A 121 -46.72 -20.09 10.06
N GLY A 122 -45.73 -20.87 10.51
CA GLY A 122 -45.04 -20.86 11.80
C GLY A 122 -45.44 -22.10 12.63
N ARG A 123 -44.45 -22.77 13.26
CA ARG A 123 -44.48 -24.03 14.06
C ARG A 123 -43.89 -25.30 13.39
N ASP A 124 -43.04 -25.95 14.20
CA ASP A 124 -42.93 -27.40 14.43
C ASP A 124 -42.62 -28.35 13.26
N PHE A 125 -41.34 -28.40 12.86
CA PHE A 125 -40.78 -29.57 12.16
C PHE A 125 -40.08 -30.52 13.15
N ALA A 126 -40.68 -31.68 13.37
CA ALA A 126 -40.01 -32.82 13.99
C ALA A 126 -38.93 -33.39 13.05
N THR A 127 -37.82 -33.86 13.61
CA THR A 127 -36.70 -34.38 12.81
C THR A 127 -36.97 -35.80 12.29
N PRO A 128 -36.41 -36.09 11.10
CA PRO A 128 -35.69 -37.34 10.89
C PRO A 128 -34.27 -37.03 10.40
N SER A 129 -33.28 -37.13 11.29
CA SER A 129 -31.87 -36.97 10.90
C SER A 129 -31.35 -38.24 10.22
N THR A 130 -31.48 -38.31 8.89
CA THR A 130 -30.77 -39.30 8.06
C THR A 130 -29.40 -38.77 7.64
N ALA A 131 -28.52 -38.54 8.62
CA ALA A 131 -27.14 -38.14 8.35
C ALA A 131 -26.41 -39.26 7.56
N PRO A 132 -25.88 -39.00 6.36
CA PRO A 132 -25.07 -39.97 5.64
C PRO A 132 -23.75 -40.19 6.41
N LYS A 133 -23.48 -41.43 6.82
CA LYS A 133 -22.23 -41.79 7.51
C LYS A 133 -21.04 -41.66 6.56
N SER A 134 -20.43 -40.47 6.51
CA SER A 134 -19.20 -40.23 5.76
C SER A 134 -18.06 -41.09 6.34
N LYS A 135 -17.64 -42.08 5.56
CA LYS A 135 -16.50 -42.92 5.91
C LYS A 135 -15.22 -42.09 5.73
N ARG A 136 -14.62 -41.63 6.83
CA ARG A 136 -13.26 -41.08 6.80
C ARG A 136 -12.34 -42.16 6.18
N PRO A 137 -11.55 -41.87 5.14
CA PRO A 137 -10.57 -42.82 4.65
C PRO A 137 -9.52 -43.09 5.74
N PRO A 138 -8.96 -44.30 5.84
CA PRO A 138 -7.87 -44.57 6.77
C PRO A 138 -6.63 -43.72 6.41
N ILE A 139 -5.93 -43.25 7.44
CA ILE A 139 -4.82 -42.27 7.37
C ILE A 139 -3.75 -42.60 6.30
N TRP A 140 -3.55 -43.90 6.06
CA TRP A 140 -2.70 -44.51 5.04
C TRP A 140 -2.91 -43.97 3.61
N VAL A 141 -4.11 -43.48 3.27
CA VAL A 141 -4.41 -42.92 1.93
C VAL A 141 -3.75 -41.54 1.73
N ILE A 142 -3.60 -40.74 2.78
CA ILE A 142 -2.98 -39.40 2.70
C ILE A 142 -1.46 -39.56 2.44
N ALA A 143 -0.82 -40.51 3.12
CA ALA A 143 0.60 -40.84 2.91
C ALA A 143 0.92 -41.26 1.46
N LEU A 144 0.01 -41.97 0.78
CA LEU A 144 0.16 -42.34 -0.62
C LEU A 144 0.13 -41.14 -1.57
N ILE A 145 -0.72 -40.14 -1.30
CA ILE A 145 -0.81 -38.92 -2.13
C ILE A 145 0.45 -38.06 -1.95
N ALA A 146 0.91 -37.89 -0.70
CA ALA A 146 2.15 -37.18 -0.40
C ALA A 146 3.37 -37.84 -1.09
N GLY A 147 3.49 -39.17 -1.02
CA GLY A 147 4.55 -39.93 -1.67
C GLY A 147 4.53 -39.84 -3.21
N LEU A 148 3.35 -39.82 -3.83
CA LEU A 148 3.22 -39.76 -5.29
C LEU A 148 3.70 -38.41 -5.86
N VAL A 149 3.43 -37.30 -5.18
CA VAL A 149 3.92 -35.97 -5.57
C VAL A 149 5.44 -35.87 -5.37
N PHE A 150 5.97 -36.43 -4.28
CA PHE A 150 7.42 -36.49 -4.01
C PHE A 150 8.20 -37.22 -5.11
N ALA A 151 7.64 -38.33 -5.62
CA ALA A 151 8.23 -39.12 -6.70
C ALA A 151 8.28 -38.36 -8.04
N LEU A 152 7.24 -37.58 -8.37
CA LEU A 152 7.08 -36.97 -9.69
C LEU A 152 7.85 -35.65 -9.88
N LEU A 153 8.13 -34.90 -8.82
CA LEU A 153 8.77 -33.57 -8.93
C LEU A 153 10.13 -33.43 -8.20
N GLY A 154 10.50 -34.36 -7.32
CA GLY A 154 11.77 -34.30 -6.57
C GLY A 154 12.72 -35.48 -6.81
N GLY A 155 12.20 -36.72 -6.86
CA GLY A 155 13.05 -37.93 -6.84
C GLY A 155 13.78 -38.27 -8.15
N GLY A 156 13.28 -37.81 -9.31
CA GLY A 156 13.60 -38.39 -10.61
C GLY A 156 15.07 -38.38 -11.04
N LEU A 157 15.87 -37.38 -10.62
CA LEU A 157 17.27 -37.24 -11.04
C LEU A 157 18.28 -37.77 -10.01
N PHE A 158 17.87 -37.97 -8.75
CA PHE A 158 18.75 -38.42 -7.66
C PHE A 158 18.79 -39.95 -7.52
N TRP A 159 17.76 -40.65 -8.03
CA TRP A 159 17.52 -42.07 -7.73
C TRP A 159 18.56 -43.07 -8.27
N MET A 160 19.49 -42.65 -9.14
CA MET A 160 20.35 -43.58 -9.88
C MET A 160 21.83 -43.62 -9.44
N LEU A 161 22.25 -42.84 -8.43
CA LEU A 161 23.66 -42.79 -7.99
C LEU A 161 23.83 -42.82 -6.45
N GLY A 162 23.80 -44.03 -5.88
CA GLY A 162 24.39 -44.32 -4.57
C GLY A 162 23.41 -44.64 -3.45
N GLN A 163 23.54 -45.83 -2.85
CA GLN A 163 22.77 -46.23 -1.67
C GLN A 163 23.46 -45.77 -0.38
N ARG A 164 22.81 -44.87 0.36
CA ARG A 164 22.80 -44.80 1.84
C ARG A 164 21.71 -43.82 2.28
N SER A 165 20.98 -44.20 3.33
CA SER A 165 20.03 -43.37 4.11
C SER A 165 19.12 -42.41 3.33
N GLY A 166 17.83 -42.75 3.23
CA GLY A 166 16.82 -41.72 2.96
C GLY A 166 16.77 -40.68 4.09
N PRO A 167 16.34 -39.43 3.84
CA PRO A 167 16.27 -38.40 4.86
C PRO A 167 15.35 -38.85 6.00
N GLN A 168 15.88 -38.84 7.23
CA GLN A 168 15.09 -39.15 8.42
C GLN A 168 14.28 -37.90 8.80
N VAL A 169 13.00 -38.11 9.11
CA VAL A 169 12.16 -37.10 9.77
C VAL A 169 12.41 -37.23 11.27
N ALA A 170 12.59 -36.13 11.98
CA ALA A 170 12.81 -36.15 13.43
C ALA A 170 11.58 -36.73 14.15
N ASP A 171 11.76 -37.74 15.01
CA ASP A 171 10.71 -38.26 15.88
C ASP A 171 10.60 -37.37 17.14
N PRO A 172 9.43 -36.77 17.44
CA PRO A 172 9.24 -35.95 18.64
C PRO A 172 9.51 -36.65 19.99
N ASN A 173 9.73 -37.96 19.99
CA ASN A 173 9.89 -38.79 21.19
C ASN A 173 11.30 -39.41 21.32
N ASP A 174 12.21 -39.18 20.37
CA ASP A 174 13.56 -39.76 20.41
C ASP A 174 14.45 -39.04 21.44
N PRO A 175 14.98 -39.72 22.48
CA PRO A 175 15.88 -39.11 23.45
C PRO A 175 17.25 -38.68 22.87
N ASP A 176 17.60 -39.13 21.66
CA ASP A 176 18.77 -38.69 20.91
C ASP A 176 18.46 -37.57 19.90
N ALA A 177 17.21 -37.11 19.78
CA ALA A 177 16.84 -35.84 19.12
C ALA A 177 17.32 -34.58 19.90
N ARG A 178 18.39 -34.71 20.70
CA ARG A 178 19.20 -33.61 21.26
C ARG A 178 20.13 -33.02 20.20
N THR A 179 19.64 -32.91 18.99
CA THR A 179 20.30 -32.35 17.80
C THR A 179 19.59 -31.05 17.43
N GLY A 180 20.11 -30.36 16.42
CA GLY A 180 19.54 -29.09 15.97
C GLY A 180 18.07 -29.14 15.54
N SER A 181 17.50 -30.33 15.24
CA SER A 181 16.13 -30.47 14.78
C SER A 181 15.08 -30.10 15.84
N GLN A 182 15.38 -30.25 17.13
CA GLN A 182 14.45 -29.96 18.23
C GLN A 182 14.00 -28.49 18.33
N PRO A 183 14.88 -27.47 18.41
CA PRO A 183 14.44 -26.07 18.48
C PRO A 183 13.67 -25.62 17.23
N VAL A 184 14.01 -26.15 16.05
CA VAL A 184 13.28 -25.84 14.79
C VAL A 184 11.86 -26.41 14.81
N LEU A 185 11.70 -27.64 15.30
CA LEU A 185 10.39 -28.26 15.46
C LEU A 185 9.56 -27.54 16.55
N ALA A 186 10.18 -27.14 17.66
CA ALA A 186 9.52 -26.36 18.71
C ALA A 186 9.05 -24.99 18.18
N TYR A 187 9.91 -24.28 17.44
CA TYR A 187 9.64 -22.96 16.86
C TYR A 187 8.45 -22.98 15.90
N LEU A 188 8.46 -23.90 14.92
CA LEU A 188 7.38 -24.00 13.93
C LEU A 188 6.04 -24.42 14.56
N ASN A 189 6.06 -25.28 15.58
CA ASN A 189 4.84 -25.64 16.32
C ASN A 189 4.32 -24.50 17.20
N ALA A 190 5.20 -23.73 17.84
CA ALA A 190 4.82 -22.57 18.65
C ALA A 190 4.15 -21.50 17.77
N LEU A 191 4.74 -21.18 16.61
CA LEU A 191 4.11 -20.31 15.62
C LEU A 191 2.76 -20.85 15.13
N ALA A 192 2.66 -22.14 14.78
CA ALA A 192 1.39 -22.74 14.35
C ALA A 192 0.30 -22.78 15.44
N ALA A 193 0.70 -22.69 16.72
CA ALA A 193 -0.20 -22.60 17.87
C ALA A 193 -0.57 -21.16 18.28
N GLY A 194 0.07 -20.14 17.69
CA GLY A 194 -0.08 -18.73 18.11
C GLY A 194 0.73 -18.34 19.35
N ASP A 195 1.67 -19.19 19.78
CA ASP A 195 2.55 -18.95 20.93
C ASP A 195 3.84 -18.25 20.47
N ILE A 196 3.78 -16.91 20.40
CA ILE A 196 4.92 -16.10 19.95
C ILE A 196 6.04 -16.02 21.01
N ASP A 197 5.72 -16.06 22.30
CA ASP A 197 6.71 -16.00 23.37
C ASP A 197 7.62 -17.24 23.36
N THR A 198 7.04 -18.45 23.22
CA THR A 198 7.83 -19.68 23.05
C THR A 198 8.65 -19.63 21.77
N ALA A 199 8.09 -19.17 20.63
CA ALA A 199 8.83 -19.05 19.38
C ALA A 199 10.04 -18.10 19.50
N LEU A 200 9.86 -16.93 20.11
CA LEU A 200 10.93 -15.94 20.31
C LEU A 200 11.96 -16.35 21.39
N SER A 201 11.63 -17.27 22.29
CA SER A 201 12.57 -17.80 23.29
C SER A 201 13.65 -18.70 22.69
N LEU A 202 13.45 -19.22 21.48
CA LEU A 202 14.28 -20.27 20.87
C LEU A 202 15.48 -19.72 20.06
N GLY A 203 15.68 -18.40 20.01
CA GLY A 203 16.83 -17.77 19.36
C GLY A 203 16.78 -16.24 19.43
N PRO A 204 17.89 -15.53 19.12
CA PRO A 204 17.95 -14.07 19.21
C PRO A 204 17.09 -13.37 18.14
N ARG A 205 16.63 -12.16 18.43
CA ARG A 205 15.91 -11.30 17.47
C ARG A 205 16.90 -10.53 16.61
N GLY A 206 16.45 -10.07 15.44
CA GLY A 206 17.16 -9.11 14.60
C GLY A 206 17.14 -7.68 15.19
N PRO A 207 17.69 -6.70 14.46
CA PRO A 207 17.88 -5.33 14.94
C PRO A 207 16.70 -4.37 14.65
N GLY A 208 15.62 -4.83 14.02
CA GLY A 208 14.40 -4.04 13.80
C GLY A 208 13.59 -3.81 15.09
N ALA A 209 12.45 -3.13 14.94
CA ALA A 209 11.52 -2.90 16.05
C ALA A 209 10.62 -4.13 16.30
N ASP A 210 10.44 -4.48 17.57
CA ASP A 210 9.61 -5.60 18.05
C ASP A 210 8.08 -5.32 17.96
N THR A 211 7.63 -4.22 17.33
CA THR A 211 6.23 -3.74 17.32
C THR A 211 5.23 -4.82 16.87
N LEU A 212 5.62 -5.66 15.90
CA LEU A 212 4.79 -6.76 15.35
C LEU A 212 5.05 -8.13 16.01
N LEU A 213 5.95 -8.20 17.00
CA LEU A 213 6.29 -9.43 17.72
C LEU A 213 5.34 -9.68 18.90
N ASN A 214 4.04 -9.64 18.62
CA ASN A 214 2.98 -9.79 19.61
C ASN A 214 1.92 -10.82 19.16
N THR A 215 1.11 -11.30 20.12
CA THR A 215 0.11 -12.35 19.90
C THR A 215 -0.99 -11.93 18.91
N GLU A 216 -1.36 -10.65 18.87
CA GLU A 216 -2.46 -10.14 18.05
C GLU A 216 -2.06 -10.13 16.57
N ALA A 217 -0.88 -9.59 16.26
CA ALA A 217 -0.28 -9.60 14.92
C ALA A 217 -0.02 -11.03 14.40
N LEU A 218 0.33 -11.98 15.28
CA LEU A 218 0.48 -13.40 14.92
C LEU A 218 -0.87 -14.09 14.69
N GLN A 219 -1.90 -13.83 15.51
CA GLN A 219 -3.23 -14.40 15.32
C GLN A 219 -3.88 -13.95 14.00
N GLU A 220 -3.71 -12.68 13.63
CA GLU A 220 -4.22 -12.17 12.35
C GLU A 220 -3.45 -12.77 11.15
N SER A 221 -2.11 -12.88 11.27
CA SER A 221 -1.26 -13.61 10.31
C SER A 221 -1.74 -15.05 10.11
N LEU A 222 -1.97 -15.80 11.18
CA LEU A 222 -2.44 -17.20 11.13
C LEU A 222 -3.88 -17.34 10.61
N THR A 223 -4.72 -16.31 10.80
CA THR A 223 -6.11 -16.29 10.31
C THR A 223 -6.16 -16.18 8.80
N ARG A 224 -5.33 -15.32 8.20
CA ARG A 224 -5.16 -15.25 6.73
C ARG A 224 -4.36 -16.44 6.19
N THR A 225 -3.27 -16.79 6.86
CA THR A 225 -2.18 -17.63 6.32
C THR A 225 -1.75 -18.69 7.35
N PRO A 226 -2.52 -19.77 7.55
CA PRO A 226 -2.18 -20.78 8.54
C PRO A 226 -0.86 -21.51 8.23
N LEU A 227 -0.02 -21.71 9.26
CA LEU A 227 1.18 -22.55 9.22
C LEU A 227 0.79 -23.99 9.60
N ARG A 228 1.05 -24.96 8.71
CA ARG A 228 0.61 -26.37 8.81
C ARG A 228 1.63 -27.35 8.21
N ASP A 229 1.35 -28.64 8.30
CA ASP A 229 2.08 -29.73 7.61
C ASP A 229 3.60 -29.76 7.92
N ILE A 230 3.97 -29.34 9.12
CA ILE A 230 5.36 -29.20 9.57
C ILE A 230 6.08 -30.55 9.50
N THR A 231 7.18 -30.58 8.75
CA THR A 231 8.14 -31.67 8.67
C THR A 231 9.53 -31.10 8.91
N VAL A 232 10.20 -31.52 9.99
CA VAL A 232 11.60 -31.18 10.25
C VAL A 232 12.45 -32.43 9.99
N TYR A 233 13.53 -32.25 9.23
CA TYR A 233 14.46 -33.32 8.91
C TYR A 233 15.66 -33.28 9.84
N GLU A 234 16.21 -34.45 10.12
CA GLU A 234 17.44 -34.55 10.90
C GLU A 234 18.62 -33.94 10.13
N PRO A 235 19.47 -33.09 10.75
CA PRO A 235 20.53 -32.38 10.04
C PRO A 235 21.61 -33.32 9.49
N ASP A 236 22.26 -32.90 8.41
CA ASP A 236 23.36 -33.67 7.81
C ASP A 236 24.55 -33.73 8.80
N PRO A 237 25.12 -34.91 9.11
CA PRO A 237 26.33 -35.02 9.94
C PRO A 237 27.54 -34.21 9.42
N ALA A 238 27.57 -33.82 8.14
CA ALA A 238 28.55 -32.90 7.57
C ALA A 238 28.21 -31.40 7.77
N ALA A 239 26.96 -31.07 8.10
CA ALA A 239 26.48 -29.72 8.37
C ALA A 239 25.46 -29.71 9.55
N PRO A 240 25.88 -30.15 10.77
CA PRO A 240 24.96 -30.32 11.91
C PRO A 240 24.32 -29.02 12.41
N ASN A 241 24.86 -27.87 11.99
CA ASN A 241 24.37 -26.52 12.27
C ASN A 241 23.21 -26.09 11.35
N LEU A 242 22.81 -26.92 10.38
CA LEU A 242 21.82 -26.55 9.36
C LEU A 242 20.71 -27.60 9.25
N VAL A 243 19.52 -27.22 9.69
CA VAL A 243 18.36 -28.11 9.77
C VAL A 243 17.40 -27.79 8.63
N ASN A 244 17.07 -28.80 7.83
CA ASN A 244 16.10 -28.64 6.75
C ASN A 244 14.67 -28.82 7.28
N ALA A 245 13.74 -27.99 6.80
CA ALA A 245 12.32 -28.10 7.13
C ALA A 245 11.42 -27.86 5.92
N ALA A 246 10.22 -28.43 5.96
CA ALA A 246 9.13 -28.15 5.03
C ALA A 246 7.83 -27.93 5.80
N TYR A 247 7.00 -27.01 5.32
CA TYR A 247 5.68 -26.72 5.89
C TYR A 247 4.78 -26.09 4.83
N THR A 248 3.49 -26.01 5.13
CA THR A 248 2.50 -25.26 4.35
C THR A 248 2.24 -23.94 5.06
N LEU A 249 2.31 -22.82 4.33
CA LEU A 249 2.00 -21.48 4.82
C LEU A 249 0.94 -20.86 3.91
N GLY A 250 -0.31 -20.73 4.37
CA GLY A 250 -1.43 -20.23 3.56
C GLY A 250 -1.77 -21.08 2.33
N GLY A 251 -1.37 -22.36 2.31
CA GLY A 251 -1.49 -23.26 1.16
C GLY A 251 -0.25 -23.30 0.26
N GLN A 252 0.70 -22.38 0.41
CA GLN A 252 2.00 -22.44 -0.27
C GLN A 252 2.93 -23.41 0.47
N GLN A 253 3.53 -24.38 -0.24
CA GLN A 253 4.57 -25.22 0.34
C GLN A 253 5.89 -24.44 0.43
N VAL A 254 6.36 -24.23 1.65
CA VAL A 254 7.70 -23.72 1.96
C VAL A 254 8.66 -24.90 2.15
N ARG A 255 9.89 -24.75 1.65
CA ARG A 255 11.04 -25.61 1.93
C ARG A 255 12.21 -24.69 2.22
N THR A 256 12.84 -24.84 3.38
CA THR A 256 13.83 -23.89 3.87
C THR A 256 14.80 -24.55 4.84
N SER A 257 15.85 -23.83 5.20
CA SER A 257 16.83 -24.20 6.22
C SER A 257 16.68 -23.32 7.46
N PHE A 258 17.13 -23.84 8.59
CA PHE A 258 17.28 -23.11 9.84
C PHE A 258 18.72 -23.28 10.33
N GLY A 259 19.41 -22.15 10.53
CA GLY A 259 20.68 -22.11 11.24
C GLY A 259 20.48 -22.36 12.73
N VAL A 260 21.29 -23.23 13.31
CA VAL A 260 21.24 -23.63 14.73
C VAL A 260 22.64 -23.80 15.29
N HIS A 261 22.82 -23.40 16.54
CA HIS A 261 24.05 -23.61 17.28
C HIS A 261 23.77 -24.18 18.67
N ARG A 262 24.84 -24.63 19.32
CA ARG A 262 24.80 -25.28 20.63
C ARG A 262 25.34 -24.34 21.69
N GLU A 263 24.58 -24.11 22.76
CA GLU A 263 25.00 -23.26 23.88
C GLU A 263 26.00 -23.96 24.82
N ASN A 264 26.58 -23.18 25.72
CA ASN A 264 27.59 -23.65 26.70
C ASN A 264 27.02 -24.64 27.73
N ASP A 265 25.71 -24.64 27.98
CA ASP A 265 25.02 -25.63 28.82
C ASP A 265 24.77 -26.96 28.07
N GLY A 266 24.93 -26.95 26.74
CA GLY A 266 24.73 -28.07 25.85
C GLY A 266 23.33 -28.17 25.22
N SER A 267 22.46 -27.17 25.40
CA SER A 267 21.20 -27.02 24.66
C SER A 267 21.44 -26.59 23.20
N TRP A 268 20.42 -26.72 22.34
CA TRP A 268 20.42 -26.21 20.96
C TRP A 268 19.42 -25.08 20.81
N VAL A 269 19.82 -24.02 20.12
CA VAL A 269 19.01 -22.83 19.82
C VAL A 269 19.15 -22.47 18.35
N LEU A 270 18.19 -21.68 17.84
CA LEU A 270 18.27 -21.07 16.52
C LEU A 270 19.32 -19.96 16.49
N ASP A 271 19.95 -19.75 15.33
CA ASP A 271 20.82 -18.59 15.10
C ASP A 271 20.04 -17.26 15.09
N ARG A 272 18.71 -17.32 14.90
CA ARG A 272 17.74 -16.22 15.02
C ARG A 272 16.32 -16.75 15.17
N SER A 273 15.42 -15.97 15.80
CA SER A 273 13.98 -16.28 15.92
C SER A 273 13.09 -15.36 15.06
N THR A 274 13.65 -14.34 14.41
CA THR A 274 12.92 -13.35 13.58
C THR A 274 13.63 -13.08 12.25
N VAL A 275 12.90 -12.45 11.33
CA VAL A 275 13.40 -11.92 10.06
C VAL A 275 13.01 -10.45 9.94
N THR A 276 13.92 -9.62 9.44
CA THR A 276 13.72 -8.17 9.34
C THR A 276 12.83 -7.82 8.14
N LEU A 277 11.64 -7.27 8.40
CA LEU A 277 10.78 -6.59 7.43
C LEU A 277 11.27 -5.16 7.22
N THR A 278 11.55 -4.78 5.97
CA THR A 278 11.96 -3.40 5.64
C THR A 278 10.87 -2.69 4.84
N ILE A 279 10.47 -1.49 5.28
CA ILE A 279 9.56 -0.61 4.55
C ILE A 279 10.40 0.36 3.72
N THR A 280 10.30 0.25 2.40
CA THR A 280 10.97 1.16 1.45
C THR A 280 9.98 2.01 0.66
N ALA A 281 8.68 1.75 0.80
CA ALA A 281 7.63 2.54 0.20
C ALA A 281 7.49 3.92 0.88
N THR A 282 7.20 4.96 0.11
CA THR A 282 6.93 6.31 0.62
C THR A 282 5.59 6.35 1.34
N ARG A 283 5.55 6.81 2.59
CA ARG A 283 4.29 7.07 3.30
C ARG A 283 3.60 8.33 2.78
N THR A 284 2.27 8.36 2.90
CA THR A 284 1.45 9.54 2.62
C THR A 284 1.18 10.26 3.95
N ASP A 285 1.45 11.55 4.04
CA ASP A 285 1.31 12.29 5.29
C ASP A 285 -0.14 12.28 5.80
N GLY A 286 -0.31 12.02 7.10
CA GLY A 286 -1.63 11.92 7.74
C GLY A 286 -2.45 10.66 7.40
N VAL A 287 -1.93 9.74 6.58
CA VAL A 287 -2.52 8.41 6.36
C VAL A 287 -1.76 7.40 7.24
N PRO A 288 -2.39 6.78 8.26
CA PRO A 288 -1.71 5.82 9.14
C PRO A 288 -1.32 4.54 8.40
N LEU A 289 -0.36 3.80 8.95
CA LEU A 289 -0.03 2.45 8.51
C LEU A 289 -0.26 1.46 9.64
N LEU A 290 -1.27 0.60 9.46
CA LEU A 290 -1.51 -0.57 10.26
C LEU A 290 -0.98 -1.80 9.52
N ILE A 291 -0.24 -2.67 10.21
CA ILE A 291 0.18 -3.98 9.72
C ILE A 291 -0.43 -5.04 10.63
N ASN A 292 -1.26 -5.92 10.08
CA ASN A 292 -2.10 -6.87 10.84
C ASN A 292 -2.89 -6.20 11.98
N GLY A 293 -3.39 -4.98 11.76
CA GLY A 293 -4.18 -4.20 12.72
C GLY A 293 -3.36 -3.40 13.74
N ILE A 294 -2.03 -3.57 13.79
CA ILE A 294 -1.13 -2.83 14.68
C ILE A 294 -0.55 -1.61 13.96
N GLU A 295 -0.68 -0.41 14.52
CA GLU A 295 -0.08 0.81 13.96
C GLU A 295 1.45 0.75 14.01
N VAL A 296 2.10 1.14 12.91
CA VAL A 296 3.55 0.98 12.68
C VAL A 296 4.16 2.31 12.24
N THR A 297 5.13 2.80 13.01
CA THR A 297 5.84 4.07 12.73
C THR A 297 7.26 3.85 12.20
N GLU A 298 7.81 2.66 12.40
CA GLU A 298 9.18 2.29 12.07
C GLU A 298 9.30 1.80 10.62
N ASN A 299 10.47 1.94 10.00
CA ASN A 299 10.74 1.43 8.65
C ASN A 299 11.51 0.10 8.63
N THR A 300 11.88 -0.41 9.80
CA THR A 300 12.63 -1.65 9.99
C THR A 300 12.05 -2.38 11.19
N LEU A 301 11.36 -3.49 10.95
CA LEU A 301 10.61 -4.25 11.95
C LEU A 301 11.12 -5.68 11.99
N GLU A 302 11.09 -6.32 13.16
CA GLU A 302 11.27 -7.76 13.25
C GLU A 302 9.93 -8.46 13.15
N VAL A 303 9.87 -9.52 12.33
CA VAL A 303 8.67 -10.32 12.11
C VAL A 303 9.00 -11.82 12.14
N VAL A 304 7.98 -12.65 12.30
CA VAL A 304 8.08 -14.13 12.22
C VAL A 304 7.50 -14.63 10.87
N PRO A 305 7.79 -15.88 10.43
CA PRO A 305 7.17 -16.45 9.24
C PRO A 305 5.64 -16.38 9.30
N GLY A 306 5.02 -15.78 8.28
CA GLY A 306 3.62 -15.34 8.32
C GLY A 306 3.27 -14.32 7.24
N SER A 307 2.01 -13.88 7.21
CA SER A 307 1.53 -12.81 6.32
C SER A 307 1.24 -11.53 7.09
N TYR A 308 1.62 -10.41 6.49
CA TYR A 308 1.54 -9.07 7.05
C TYR A 308 0.72 -8.21 6.10
N ALA A 309 -0.58 -8.16 6.36
CA ALA A 309 -1.51 -7.36 5.56
C ALA A 309 -1.47 -5.90 5.98
N ILE A 310 -1.54 -5.00 5.02
CA ILE A 310 -1.47 -3.55 5.24
C ILE A 310 -2.87 -2.94 5.21
N ALA A 311 -3.11 -1.97 6.10
CA ALA A 311 -4.34 -1.19 6.14
C ALA A 311 -4.08 0.23 6.65
N THR A 312 -5.02 1.15 6.41
CA THR A 312 -4.95 2.54 6.94
C THR A 312 -5.62 2.70 8.32
N GLY A 313 -6.59 1.85 8.64
CA GLY A 313 -7.51 2.05 9.77
C GLY A 313 -8.56 3.16 9.56
N LEU A 314 -8.66 3.73 8.35
CA LEU A 314 -9.59 4.80 7.99
C LEU A 314 -10.84 4.25 7.27
N PRO A 315 -12.02 4.89 7.35
CA PRO A 315 -13.21 4.41 6.67
C PRO A 315 -13.17 4.63 5.14
N PHE A 316 -12.64 5.77 4.68
CA PHE A 316 -12.75 6.21 3.28
C PHE A 316 -11.49 5.97 2.43
N LEU A 317 -10.38 5.57 3.06
CA LEU A 317 -9.11 5.25 2.43
C LEU A 317 -8.64 3.88 2.92
N ASP A 318 -8.11 3.04 2.04
CA ASP A 318 -7.34 1.85 2.43
C ASP A 318 -6.13 1.65 1.50
N TYR A 319 -5.19 0.77 1.86
CA TYR A 319 -4.04 0.45 1.01
C TYR A 319 -4.35 -0.60 -0.04
N ASP A 320 -3.46 -0.76 -1.03
CA ASP A 320 -3.51 -1.89 -1.96
C ASP A 320 -3.13 -3.22 -1.29
N PRO A 321 -4.00 -4.25 -1.26
CA PRO A 321 -3.62 -5.59 -0.80
C PRO A 321 -2.51 -6.25 -1.63
N ALA A 322 -2.18 -5.72 -2.82
CA ALA A 322 -0.96 -6.12 -3.55
C ALA A 322 0.35 -5.68 -2.84
N GLY A 323 0.26 -4.83 -1.81
CA GLY A 323 1.35 -4.51 -0.88
C GLY A 323 1.48 -5.46 0.31
N ASP A 324 0.54 -6.40 0.52
CA ASP A 324 0.62 -7.39 1.60
C ASP A 324 1.91 -8.22 1.50
N VAL A 325 2.63 -8.36 2.62
CA VAL A 325 3.96 -8.99 2.64
C VAL A 325 3.90 -10.40 3.24
N LEU A 326 4.47 -11.38 2.53
CA LEU A 326 4.62 -12.76 3.00
C LEU A 326 6.06 -13.05 3.45
N ALA A 327 6.30 -13.14 4.75
CA ALA A 327 7.56 -13.65 5.30
C ALA A 327 7.53 -15.18 5.25
N THR A 328 8.16 -15.80 4.25
CA THR A 328 8.05 -17.26 4.04
C THR A 328 8.89 -18.10 4.98
N SER A 329 10.04 -17.60 5.45
CA SER A 329 10.92 -18.25 6.44
C SER A 329 11.90 -17.23 7.03
N LEU A 330 12.76 -17.68 7.97
CA LEU A 330 13.79 -16.81 8.56
C LEU A 330 14.86 -16.36 7.58
N ASP A 331 15.13 -17.13 6.53
CA ASP A 331 16.06 -16.80 5.44
C ASP A 331 15.42 -15.95 4.32
N ALA A 332 14.19 -15.47 4.52
CA ALA A 332 13.54 -14.53 3.59
C ALA A 332 14.10 -13.10 3.72
N TYR A 333 13.74 -12.25 2.75
CA TYR A 333 14.02 -10.82 2.76
C TYR A 333 12.71 -10.03 2.50
N PRO A 334 11.74 -10.07 3.43
CA PRO A 334 10.44 -9.43 3.24
C PRO A 334 10.59 -7.91 3.19
N SER A 335 9.92 -7.27 2.23
CA SER A 335 9.94 -5.80 2.09
C SER A 335 8.61 -5.24 1.62
N LEU A 336 8.19 -4.17 2.28
CA LEU A 336 7.00 -3.39 1.92
C LEU A 336 7.40 -2.30 0.93
N THR A 337 7.16 -2.59 -0.35
CA THR A 337 7.59 -1.77 -1.50
C THR A 337 6.45 -1.02 -2.17
N ILE A 338 5.21 -1.46 -1.96
CA ILE A 338 3.97 -0.81 -2.41
C ILE A 338 3.24 -0.30 -1.17
N LEU A 339 2.89 0.97 -1.16
CA LEU A 339 2.10 1.60 -0.11
C LEU A 339 1.26 2.73 -0.74
N GLU A 340 0.29 2.33 -1.53
CA GLU A 340 -0.57 3.22 -2.31
C GLU A 340 -1.96 3.27 -1.70
N PRO A 341 -2.38 4.39 -1.06
CA PRO A 341 -3.76 4.59 -0.66
C PRO A 341 -4.69 4.55 -1.87
N ARG A 342 -5.92 4.08 -1.66
CA ARG A 342 -7.05 4.11 -2.58
C ARG A 342 -8.32 4.45 -1.81
N LEU A 343 -9.32 5.01 -2.50
CA LEU A 343 -10.66 5.12 -1.94
C LEU A 343 -11.21 3.72 -1.64
N THR A 344 -11.90 3.57 -0.51
CA THR A 344 -12.76 2.41 -0.27
C THR A 344 -14.07 2.53 -1.08
N GLU A 345 -14.89 1.48 -1.09
CA GLU A 345 -16.25 1.55 -1.64
C GLU A 345 -17.08 2.62 -0.90
N GLU A 346 -17.05 2.59 0.43
CA GLU A 346 -17.65 3.61 1.32
C GLU A 346 -17.12 5.02 1.04
N GLY A 347 -15.80 5.19 0.85
CA GLY A 347 -15.19 6.48 0.52
C GLY A 347 -15.57 7.01 -0.86
N THR A 348 -15.80 6.13 -1.83
CA THR A 348 -16.27 6.48 -3.18
C THR A 348 -17.73 6.94 -3.16
N GLU A 349 -18.58 6.25 -2.40
CA GLU A 349 -19.99 6.60 -2.21
C GLU A 349 -20.15 7.90 -1.40
N ALA A 350 -19.46 8.03 -0.26
CA ALA A 350 -19.51 9.23 0.59
C ALA A 350 -19.00 10.47 -0.16
N LEU A 351 -17.87 10.37 -0.89
CA LEU A 351 -17.38 11.49 -1.69
C LEU A 351 -18.38 11.92 -2.77
N GLN A 352 -19.08 10.97 -3.40
CA GLN A 352 -20.13 11.29 -4.37
C GLN A 352 -21.35 11.95 -3.70
N ALA A 353 -21.84 11.41 -2.58
CA ALA A 353 -22.99 11.96 -1.86
C ALA A 353 -22.75 13.40 -1.38
N ARG A 354 -21.58 13.68 -0.80
CA ARG A 354 -21.18 15.02 -0.36
C ARG A 354 -21.00 15.98 -1.54
N ALA A 355 -20.41 15.53 -2.66
CA ALA A 355 -20.31 16.32 -3.88
C ALA A 355 -21.69 16.64 -4.50
N MET A 356 -22.65 15.71 -4.42
CA MET A 356 -24.04 15.92 -4.85
C MET A 356 -24.73 16.99 -4.01
N GLU A 357 -24.66 16.91 -2.68
CA GLU A 357 -25.23 17.92 -1.77
C GLU A 357 -24.62 19.30 -2.00
N SER A 358 -23.30 19.38 -2.14
CA SER A 358 -22.58 20.62 -2.41
C SER A 358 -22.99 21.27 -3.73
N LEU A 359 -23.14 20.49 -4.82
CA LEU A 359 -23.61 21.01 -6.10
C LEU A 359 -25.06 21.49 -6.02
N ASP A 360 -25.95 20.74 -5.36
CA ASP A 360 -27.35 21.12 -5.19
C ASP A 360 -27.49 22.41 -4.37
N GLU A 361 -26.69 22.60 -3.31
CA GLU A 361 -26.68 23.88 -2.60
C GLU A 361 -26.18 25.03 -3.50
N CYS A 362 -25.12 24.79 -4.26
CA CYS A 362 -24.61 25.75 -5.25
C CYS A 362 -25.65 26.12 -6.31
N LEU A 363 -26.48 25.19 -6.78
CA LEU A 363 -27.57 25.47 -7.73
C LEU A 363 -28.68 26.37 -7.14
N THR A 364 -28.79 26.49 -5.81
CA THR A 364 -29.70 27.47 -5.18
C THR A 364 -29.17 28.91 -5.18
N ARG A 365 -27.86 29.10 -5.36
CA ARG A 365 -27.20 30.41 -5.28
C ARG A 365 -27.60 31.30 -6.46
N ARG A 366 -27.60 32.63 -6.24
CA ARG A 366 -28.18 33.62 -7.17
C ARG A 366 -27.18 34.60 -7.79
N SER A 367 -25.89 34.26 -7.69
CA SER A 367 -24.80 34.92 -8.42
C SER A 367 -24.53 34.20 -9.75
N VAL A 368 -23.91 34.88 -10.70
CA VAL A 368 -23.26 34.27 -11.89
C VAL A 368 -21.89 33.68 -11.56
N ASP A 369 -21.39 33.99 -10.37
CA ASP A 369 -20.10 33.65 -9.80
C ASP A 369 -20.28 33.58 -8.27
N PRO A 370 -20.75 32.45 -7.70
CA PRO A 370 -20.91 32.28 -6.26
C PRO A 370 -19.60 31.77 -5.64
N GLU A 371 -19.13 32.46 -4.59
CA GLU A 371 -17.98 32.05 -3.80
C GLU A 371 -18.14 30.60 -3.28
N GLY A 372 -17.13 29.77 -3.51
CA GLY A 372 -17.11 28.35 -3.13
C GLY A 372 -17.85 27.39 -4.08
N CYS A 373 -18.38 27.87 -5.20
CA CYS A 373 -19.15 27.05 -6.15
C CYS A 373 -18.48 26.93 -7.52
N PRO A 374 -18.70 25.84 -8.28
CA PRO A 374 -18.09 25.62 -9.60
C PRO A 374 -18.75 26.45 -10.73
N GLN A 375 -19.67 27.35 -10.38
CA GLN A 375 -20.47 28.13 -11.32
C GLN A 375 -19.81 29.49 -11.54
N SER A 376 -18.98 29.63 -12.58
CA SER A 376 -18.40 30.94 -12.91
C SER A 376 -18.55 31.25 -14.39
N VAL A 377 -19.15 32.40 -14.71
CA VAL A 377 -19.23 32.94 -16.08
C VAL A 377 -19.10 34.47 -16.08
N ASP A 378 -18.41 35.01 -17.09
CA ASP A 378 -18.54 36.42 -17.45
C ASP A 378 -19.81 36.63 -18.29
N PRO A 379 -20.84 37.34 -17.79
CA PRO A 379 -22.05 37.64 -18.56
C PRO A 379 -21.84 38.71 -19.66
N GLY A 380 -20.64 39.31 -19.77
CA GLY A 380 -20.27 40.33 -20.76
C GLY A 380 -20.99 41.68 -20.58
N SER A 381 -21.82 41.81 -19.54
CA SER A 381 -22.60 43.00 -19.20
C SER A 381 -23.11 42.90 -17.76
N ALA A 382 -23.27 44.05 -17.09
CA ALA A 382 -23.73 44.07 -15.69
C ALA A 382 -25.11 43.40 -15.53
N VAL A 383 -25.18 42.38 -14.68
CA VAL A 383 -26.42 41.71 -14.28
C VAL A 383 -27.08 42.41 -13.10
N VAL A 384 -28.39 42.23 -12.95
CA VAL A 384 -29.13 42.63 -11.75
C VAL A 384 -28.73 41.68 -10.61
N PRO A 385 -28.40 42.18 -9.40
CA PRO A 385 -28.10 41.34 -8.24
C PRO A 385 -29.23 40.33 -7.95
N ASP A 386 -28.85 39.14 -7.48
CA ASP A 386 -29.74 38.01 -7.19
C ASP A 386 -30.68 37.58 -8.34
N SER A 387 -30.37 37.94 -9.59
CA SER A 387 -31.16 37.55 -10.76
C SER A 387 -30.78 36.21 -11.37
N ALA A 388 -29.57 35.70 -11.12
CA ALA A 388 -29.10 34.45 -11.71
C ALA A 388 -29.88 33.24 -11.18
N ARG A 389 -30.30 32.35 -12.09
CA ARG A 389 -30.90 31.05 -11.77
C ARG A 389 -30.14 29.98 -12.54
N TRP A 390 -29.67 28.98 -11.82
CA TRP A 390 -28.96 27.82 -12.35
C TRP A 390 -29.86 26.58 -12.27
N THR A 391 -29.85 25.75 -13.31
CA THR A 391 -30.40 24.38 -13.26
C THR A 391 -29.52 23.44 -14.07
N SER A 392 -29.41 22.18 -13.63
CA SER A 392 -28.72 21.14 -14.39
C SER A 392 -29.55 20.72 -15.60
N ALA A 393 -28.96 20.76 -16.80
CA ALA A 393 -29.60 20.33 -18.04
C ALA A 393 -29.56 18.81 -18.23
N ARG A 394 -28.57 18.15 -17.63
CA ARG A 394 -28.36 16.70 -17.57
C ARG A 394 -27.77 16.34 -16.21
N ASP A 395 -27.90 15.07 -15.84
CA ASP A 395 -27.21 14.48 -14.69
C ASP A 395 -25.70 14.38 -14.97
N PRO A 396 -24.81 15.02 -14.17
CA PRO A 396 -23.37 15.01 -14.42
C PRO A 396 -22.67 13.78 -13.82
N TRP A 397 -23.27 13.11 -12.83
CA TRP A 397 -22.59 12.09 -12.01
C TRP A 397 -22.20 10.82 -12.79
N PRO A 398 -22.98 10.32 -13.79
CA PRO A 398 -22.57 9.22 -14.66
C PRO A 398 -21.34 9.49 -15.53
N GLN A 399 -20.80 10.72 -15.54
CA GLN A 399 -19.55 11.09 -16.22
C GLN A 399 -18.48 11.66 -15.27
N ALA A 400 -18.76 11.74 -13.97
CA ALA A 400 -17.80 12.16 -12.97
C ALA A 400 -16.65 11.14 -12.85
N GLN A 401 -15.44 11.63 -12.64
CA GLN A 401 -14.24 10.80 -12.51
C GLN A 401 -13.53 11.13 -11.21
N GLN A 402 -13.50 10.17 -10.29
CA GLN A 402 -12.81 10.25 -9.00
C GLN A 402 -11.40 9.66 -9.09
N ARG A 403 -10.46 10.24 -8.35
CA ARG A 403 -9.14 9.66 -8.03
C ARG A 403 -8.61 10.27 -6.74
N LEU A 404 -7.50 9.76 -6.23
CA LEU A 404 -6.71 10.48 -5.23
C LEU A 404 -5.74 11.47 -5.91
N SER A 405 -5.26 12.45 -5.17
CA SER A 405 -4.29 13.40 -5.71
C SER A 405 -2.91 12.76 -5.89
N ALA A 406 -2.20 13.23 -6.92
CA ALA A 406 -0.82 12.82 -7.17
C ALA A 406 0.17 13.50 -6.21
N GLU A 407 -0.20 14.66 -5.65
CA GLU A 407 0.61 15.41 -4.69
C GLU A 407 0.28 15.00 -3.24
N ASP A 408 -1.00 14.76 -2.94
CA ASP A 408 -1.45 14.21 -1.66
C ASP A 408 -2.45 13.05 -1.82
N LYS A 409 -2.00 11.81 -1.56
CA LYS A 409 -2.86 10.63 -1.64
C LYS A 409 -3.84 10.47 -0.47
N GLY A 410 -3.87 11.38 0.51
CA GLY A 410 -4.97 11.48 1.48
C GLY A 410 -6.14 12.33 0.97
N THR A 411 -5.92 13.17 -0.04
CA THR A 411 -6.92 14.03 -0.67
C THR A 411 -7.48 13.35 -1.91
N ALA A 412 -8.81 13.33 -2.05
CA ALA A 412 -9.47 12.96 -3.30
C ALA A 412 -9.68 14.17 -4.21
N GLU A 413 -9.60 13.93 -5.52
CA GLU A 413 -9.96 14.85 -6.58
C GLU A 413 -11.08 14.22 -7.41
N MET A 414 -12.16 14.97 -7.68
CA MET A 414 -13.20 14.57 -8.62
C MET A 414 -13.35 15.61 -9.72
N SER A 415 -13.32 15.17 -10.99
CA SER A 415 -13.72 16.00 -12.13
C SER A 415 -15.16 15.71 -12.50
N VAL A 416 -15.96 16.76 -12.67
CA VAL A 416 -17.41 16.70 -12.89
C VAL A 416 -17.79 17.57 -14.09
N PRO A 417 -18.24 16.98 -15.22
CA PRO A 417 -18.69 17.76 -16.37
C PRO A 417 -20.10 18.30 -16.14
N LEU A 418 -20.20 19.60 -15.86
CA LEU A 418 -21.46 20.28 -15.54
C LEU A 418 -22.12 20.86 -16.81
N ASP A 419 -23.27 20.30 -17.15
CA ASP A 419 -24.19 20.85 -18.15
C ASP A 419 -25.24 21.72 -17.47
N LEU A 420 -25.07 23.04 -17.48
CA LEU A 420 -25.96 23.97 -16.76
C LEU A 420 -26.80 24.83 -17.71
N ARG A 421 -27.90 25.35 -17.17
CA ARG A 421 -28.73 26.41 -17.76
C ARG A 421 -28.66 27.64 -16.88
N LEU A 422 -28.44 28.79 -17.52
CA LEU A 422 -28.40 30.09 -16.86
C LEU A 422 -29.51 31.01 -17.38
N THR A 423 -30.31 31.51 -16.45
CA THR A 423 -31.27 32.59 -16.64
C THR A 423 -30.83 33.79 -15.80
N VAL A 424 -30.52 34.94 -16.43
CA VAL A 424 -30.10 36.20 -15.77
C VAL A 424 -30.83 37.40 -16.35
N THR A 425 -31.01 38.45 -15.56
CA THR A 425 -31.55 39.74 -16.04
C THR A 425 -30.43 40.78 -16.06
N PHE A 426 -30.28 41.50 -17.17
CA PHE A 426 -29.24 42.53 -17.32
C PHE A 426 -29.71 43.89 -16.77
N ALA A 427 -28.78 44.66 -16.23
CA ALA A 427 -29.03 46.02 -15.73
C ALA A 427 -29.40 47.01 -16.87
N SER A 428 -29.03 46.68 -18.11
CA SER A 428 -29.50 47.36 -19.34
C SER A 428 -30.95 47.07 -19.71
N GLY A 429 -31.61 46.15 -19.00
CA GLY A 429 -32.84 45.49 -19.43
C GLY A 429 -32.58 44.30 -20.35
N GLY A 430 -33.59 43.42 -20.45
CA GLY A 430 -33.47 42.11 -21.10
C GLY A 430 -33.06 41.00 -20.14
N THR A 431 -33.35 39.76 -20.54
CA THR A 431 -33.15 38.55 -19.74
C THR A 431 -32.70 37.42 -20.65
N THR A 432 -31.69 36.63 -20.27
CA THR A 432 -31.43 35.33 -20.90
C THR A 432 -32.39 34.29 -20.34
N THR A 433 -32.82 33.35 -21.18
CA THR A 433 -33.60 32.19 -20.73
C THR A 433 -32.86 30.93 -21.15
N ASP A 434 -32.57 30.06 -20.18
CA ASP A 434 -31.95 28.74 -20.37
C ASP A 434 -30.69 28.74 -21.26
N ALA A 435 -29.85 29.77 -21.11
CA ALA A 435 -28.58 29.85 -21.81
C ALA A 435 -27.69 28.65 -21.41
N PRO A 436 -27.18 27.85 -22.37
CA PRO A 436 -26.36 26.69 -22.05
C PRO A 436 -24.99 27.13 -21.55
N VAL A 437 -24.57 26.57 -20.42
CA VAL A 437 -23.24 26.73 -19.84
C VAL A 437 -22.61 25.35 -19.70
N GLN A 438 -21.31 25.25 -19.93
CA GLN A 438 -20.54 24.01 -19.94
C GLN A 438 -19.31 24.24 -19.06
N ILE A 439 -19.17 23.50 -17.95
CA ILE A 439 -18.06 23.67 -17.01
C ILE A 439 -17.42 22.31 -16.75
N ALA A 440 -16.11 22.21 -16.98
CA ALA A 440 -15.32 21.06 -16.52
C ALA A 440 -14.89 21.34 -15.07
N ALA A 441 -15.81 21.14 -14.13
CA ALA A 441 -15.56 21.43 -12.73
C ALA A 441 -14.58 20.43 -12.13
N MET A 442 -13.84 20.87 -11.12
CA MET A 442 -13.04 20.02 -10.25
C MET A 442 -13.37 20.35 -8.80
N LEU A 443 -13.32 19.34 -7.93
CA LEU A 443 -13.40 19.48 -6.48
C LEU A 443 -12.31 18.65 -5.82
N ASN A 444 -11.88 19.10 -4.66
CA ASN A 444 -10.96 18.40 -3.77
C ASN A 444 -11.64 18.15 -2.41
N ALA A 445 -11.30 17.03 -1.75
CA ALA A 445 -11.80 16.68 -0.41
C ALA A 445 -10.77 15.85 0.37
N ASP A 446 -10.61 16.10 1.68
CA ASP A 446 -9.73 15.29 2.54
C ASP A 446 -10.46 14.01 3.00
N MET A 447 -9.93 12.85 2.61
CA MET A 447 -10.55 11.54 2.90
C MET A 447 -9.98 10.88 4.17
N ARG A 448 -9.11 11.57 4.92
CA ARG A 448 -8.61 11.12 6.24
C ARG A 448 -9.65 11.23 7.36
N VAL A 449 -10.78 11.86 7.10
CA VAL A 449 -11.81 12.14 8.11
C VAL A 449 -12.57 10.87 8.54
N ALA A 450 -13.08 10.88 9.78
CA ALA A 450 -13.66 9.69 10.40
C ALA A 450 -15.19 9.52 10.17
N SER A 451 -15.82 10.40 9.40
CA SER A 451 -17.28 10.42 9.17
C SER A 451 -17.63 11.22 7.91
N GLU A 452 -18.68 10.81 7.19
CA GLU A 452 -19.14 11.44 5.94
C GLU A 452 -19.44 12.94 6.11
N ASP A 453 -20.12 13.33 7.20
CA ASP A 453 -20.43 14.74 7.54
C ASP A 453 -19.20 15.66 7.68
N ALA A 454 -17.99 15.08 7.78
CA ALA A 454 -16.74 15.82 7.92
C ALA A 454 -15.95 15.94 6.59
N ILE A 455 -16.44 15.32 5.50
CA ILE A 455 -15.87 15.49 4.16
C ILE A 455 -16.34 16.84 3.61
N ASP A 456 -15.43 17.82 3.64
CA ASP A 456 -15.64 19.14 3.03
C ASP A 456 -15.33 19.10 1.52
N ILE A 457 -16.13 19.83 0.72
CA ILE A 457 -16.08 19.80 -0.75
C ILE A 457 -15.60 21.15 -1.27
N VAL A 458 -14.34 21.20 -1.68
CA VAL A 458 -13.70 22.44 -2.14
C VAL A 458 -13.60 22.45 -3.66
N TRP A 459 -14.59 23.07 -4.32
CA TRP A 459 -14.56 23.33 -5.76
C TRP A 459 -13.38 24.25 -6.14
N GLN A 460 -12.85 24.06 -7.36
CA GLN A 460 -11.65 24.70 -7.90
C GLN A 460 -11.96 25.60 -9.11
#